data_AF-A0A917HYF0-F1
#
_entry.id   AF-A0A917HYF0-F1
#
_cell.length_a   1.000
_cell.length_b   1.000
_cell.length_c   1.000
_cell.angle_alpha   90.00
_cell.angle_beta   90.00
_cell.angle_gamma   90.00
#
_symmetry.space_group_name_H-M   'P 1'
#
loop_
_entity.id
_entity.type
_entity.pdbx_description
1 polymer ?
#
loop_
_entity_poly.entity_id
_entity_poly.type
_entity_poly.pdbx_seq_one_letter_code
_entity_poly.pdbx_strand_id
1 'polypeptide(L)'
;MKRKLFILFRVLLVLILIGKVSNWFLNYSDETNQFLSTSMFTCIGFSYLAGGFIWDNRLTNIIFICCGLYLIIMNFVPDFYSKPIIGIVCILTPLIIARFTPEESEDASLIQDE
;
A
#
# COMPACT_ATOMS: atom_id res chain seq x y z
N MET A 1 -15.00 9.49 2.21
CA MET A 1 -14.60 8.05 2.39
C MET A 1 -13.13 7.78 2.05
N LYS A 2 -12.54 8.51 1.09
CA LYS A 2 -11.12 8.38 0.69
C LYS A 2 -10.13 8.57 1.85
N ARG A 3 -10.38 9.55 2.74
CA ARG A 3 -9.58 9.82 3.97
C ARG A 3 -9.47 8.65 4.94
N LYS A 4 -10.56 7.91 5.19
CA LYS A 4 -10.54 6.72 6.07
C LYS A 4 -9.71 5.59 5.46
N LEU A 5 -9.85 5.37 4.16
CA LEU A 5 -9.07 4.40 3.39
C LEU A 5 -7.56 4.72 3.46
N PHE A 6 -7.22 6.01 3.38
CA PHE A 6 -5.87 6.51 3.52
C PHE A 6 -5.27 6.27 4.91
N ILE A 7 -6.02 6.58 5.97
CA ILE A 7 -5.63 6.30 7.35
C ILE A 7 -5.43 4.80 7.55
N LEU A 8 -6.34 3.98 7.02
CA LEU A 8 -6.28 2.52 7.13
C LEU A 8 -5.04 1.97 6.42
N PHE A 9 -4.71 2.50 5.24
CA PHE A 9 -3.50 2.16 4.50
C PHE A 9 -2.22 2.56 5.25
N ARG A 10 -2.22 3.74 5.88
CA ARG A 10 -1.11 4.25 6.68
C ARG A 10 -0.87 3.40 7.93
N VAL A 11 -1.94 3.05 8.64
CA VAL A 11 -1.88 2.17 9.81
C VAL A 11 -1.39 0.79 9.40
N LEU A 12 -1.87 0.25 8.27
CA LEU A 12 -1.40 -1.03 7.74
C LEU A 12 0.11 -0.99 7.44
N LEU A 13 0.61 0.06 6.78
CA LEU A 13 2.05 0.24 6.52
C LEU A 13 2.89 0.36 7.80
N VAL A 14 2.41 1.07 8.82
CA VAL A 14 3.10 1.17 10.11
C VAL A 14 3.13 -0.18 10.82
N LEU A 15 2.02 -0.93 10.78
CA LEU A 15 1.95 -2.29 11.32
C LEU A 15 2.92 -3.24 10.61
N ILE A 16 3.10 -3.07 9.30
CA ILE A 16 4.07 -3.81 8.48
C ILE A 16 5.50 -3.51 8.91
N LEU A 17 5.84 -2.24 9.10
CA LEU A 17 7.15 -1.82 9.60
C LEU A 17 7.43 -2.40 11.00
N ILE A 18 6.44 -2.35 11.89
CA ILE A 18 6.55 -2.94 13.23
C ILE A 18 6.75 -4.45 13.13
N GLY A 19 6.00 -5.15 12.28
CA GLY A 19 6.16 -6.60 12.07
C GLY A 19 7.56 -6.97 11.59
N LYS A 20 8.16 -6.16 10.70
CA LYS A 20 9.52 -6.37 10.20
C LYS A 20 10.60 -6.09 11.26
N VAL A 21 10.41 -5.04 12.05
CA VAL A 21 11.29 -4.70 13.18
C VAL A 21 11.18 -5.75 14.29
N SER A 22 9.97 -6.22 14.60
CA SER A 22 9.73 -7.31 15.54
C SER A 22 10.31 -8.62 15.04
N ASN A 23 10.29 -8.90 13.73
CA ASN A 23 10.97 -10.07 13.17
C ASN A 23 12.48 -10.02 13.37
N TRP A 24 13.09 -8.85 13.18
CA TRP A 24 14.49 -8.64 13.46
C TRP A 24 14.83 -8.81 14.96
N PHE A 25 13.90 -8.48 15.86
CA PHE A 25 14.08 -8.57 17.31
C PHE A 25 13.77 -9.96 17.91
N LEU A 26 12.79 -10.68 17.36
CA LEU A 26 12.30 -11.97 17.85
C LEU A 26 12.84 -13.18 17.07
N ASN A 27 13.52 -12.95 15.94
CA ASN A 27 14.08 -13.99 15.07
C ASN A 27 13.03 -15.03 14.67
N TYR A 28 11.94 -14.59 14.01
CA TYR A 28 10.94 -15.55 13.54
C TYR A 28 11.52 -16.45 12.45
N SER A 29 11.11 -17.72 12.48
CA SER A 29 11.41 -18.70 11.43
C SER A 29 11.08 -18.15 10.04
N ASP A 30 11.87 -18.55 9.04
CA ASP A 30 11.72 -18.14 7.64
C ASP A 30 10.29 -18.32 7.10
N GLU A 31 9.60 -19.39 7.54
CA GLU A 31 8.21 -19.65 7.17
C GLU A 31 7.24 -18.59 7.69
N THR A 32 7.44 -18.11 8.93
CA THR A 32 6.58 -17.08 9.53
C THR A 32 6.80 -15.73 8.87
N ASN A 33 8.05 -15.39 8.53
CA ASN A 33 8.38 -14.17 7.80
C ASN A 33 7.79 -14.18 6.37
N GLN A 34 7.82 -15.33 5.70
CA GLN A 34 7.22 -15.52 4.39
C GLN A 34 5.71 -15.38 4.44
N PHE A 35 5.06 -16.01 5.43
CA PHE A 35 3.61 -15.90 5.61
C PHE A 35 3.19 -14.45 5.91
N LEU A 36 3.91 -13.78 6.80
CA LEU A 36 3.66 -12.39 7.16
C LEU A 36 3.80 -11.47 5.94
N SER A 37 4.90 -11.58 5.19
CA SER A 37 5.12 -10.79 3.97
C SER A 37 4.04 -11.06 2.91
N THR A 38 3.63 -12.32 2.77
CA THR A 38 2.57 -12.74 1.85
C THR A 38 1.24 -12.07 2.18
N SER A 39 0.82 -12.16 3.45
CA SER A 39 -0.40 -11.51 3.91
C SER A 39 -0.36 -10.00 3.69
N MET A 40 0.77 -9.35 3.98
CA MET A 40 0.94 -7.91 3.85
C MET A 40 0.80 -7.43 2.41
N PHE A 41 1.54 -8.03 1.47
CA PHE A 41 1.44 -7.67 0.05
C PHE A 41 0.06 -7.96 -0.53
N THR A 42 -0.60 -9.03 -0.08
CA THR A 42 -1.95 -9.39 -0.51
C THR A 42 -2.98 -8.37 -0.02
N CYS A 43 -2.92 -7.97 1.26
CA CYS A 43 -3.80 -6.94 1.82
C CYS A 43 -3.60 -5.59 1.11
N ILE A 44 -2.36 -5.19 0.87
CA ILE A 44 -2.04 -3.97 0.11
C ILE A 44 -2.60 -4.09 -1.32
N GLY A 45 -2.35 -5.20 -2.00
CA GLY A 45 -2.80 -5.40 -3.37
C GLY A 45 -4.32 -5.30 -3.50
N PHE A 46 -5.06 -5.88 -2.55
CA PHE A 46 -6.52 -5.78 -2.51
C PHE A 46 -6.99 -4.35 -2.26
N SER A 47 -6.32 -3.61 -1.38
CA SER A 47 -6.66 -2.21 -1.12
C SER A 47 -6.41 -1.31 -2.33
N TYR A 48 -5.40 -1.61 -3.16
CA TYR A 48 -5.15 -0.88 -4.40
C TYR A 48 -6.16 -1.23 -5.50
N LEU A 49 -6.56 -2.50 -5.61
CA LEU A 49 -7.69 -2.88 -6.47
C LEU A 49 -8.95 -2.10 -6.09
N ALA A 50 -9.30 -2.06 -4.81
CA ALA A 50 -10.45 -1.29 -4.33
C ALA A 50 -10.29 0.23 -4.55
N GLY A 51 -9.08 0.76 -4.33
CA GLY A 51 -8.75 2.17 -4.54
C GLY A 51 -8.80 2.61 -6.01
N GLY A 52 -8.44 1.73 -6.94
CA GLY A 52 -8.50 1.99 -8.38
C GLY A 52 -9.90 2.34 -8.85
N PHE A 53 -10.93 1.65 -8.33
CA PHE A 53 -12.33 1.95 -8.64
C PHE A 53 -12.84 3.30 -8.08
N ILE A 54 -12.13 3.89 -7.13
CA ILE A 54 -12.54 5.15 -6.46
C ILE A 54 -11.98 6.39 -7.19
N TRP A 55 -10.96 6.24 -8.04
CA TRP A 55 -10.40 7.33 -8.82
C TRP A 55 -11.09 7.49 -10.17
N ASP A 56 -11.48 8.72 -10.50
CA ASP A 56 -12.18 9.05 -11.76
C ASP A 56 -11.24 8.94 -12.99
N ASN A 57 -9.95 9.19 -12.77
CA ASN A 57 -8.93 9.13 -13.82
C ASN A 57 -8.65 7.69 -14.26
N ARG A 58 -8.96 7.37 -15.52
CA ARG A 58 -8.67 6.06 -16.14
C ARG A 58 -7.21 5.62 -16.00
N LEU A 59 -6.26 6.53 -16.17
CA LEU A 59 -4.82 6.23 -16.02
C LEU A 59 -4.48 5.82 -14.58
N THR A 60 -4.95 6.58 -13.59
CA THR A 60 -4.75 6.25 -12.17
C THR A 60 -5.39 4.93 -11.81
N ASN A 61 -6.61 4.67 -12.28
CA ASN A 61 -7.31 3.41 -12.07
C ASN A 61 -6.49 2.21 -12.62
N ILE A 62 -6.01 2.29 -13.87
CA ILE A 62 -5.17 1.24 -14.48
C ILE A 62 -3.90 1.02 -13.66
N ILE A 63 -3.20 2.08 -13.22
CA ILE A 63 -1.98 1.96 -12.42
C ILE A 63 -2.28 1.24 -11.10
N PHE A 64 -3.37 1.59 -10.41
CA PHE A 64 -3.77 0.96 -9.15
C PHE A 64 -4.13 -0.51 -9.32
N ILE A 65 -4.90 -0.85 -10.36
CA ILE A 65 -5.25 -2.23 -10.67
C ILE A 65 -4.01 -3.04 -11.02
N CYS A 66 -3.13 -2.53 -11.90
CA CYS A 66 -1.90 -3.23 -12.28
C CYS A 66 -0.97 -3.44 -11.08
N CYS A 67 -0.75 -2.40 -10.26
CA CYS A 67 0.09 -2.51 -9.06
C CYS A 67 -0.52 -3.47 -8.04
N GLY A 68 -1.83 -3.38 -7.80
CA GLY A 68 -2.53 -4.24 -6.86
C GLY A 68 -2.52 -5.71 -7.27
N LEU A 69 -2.78 -5.98 -8.55
CA LEU A 69 -2.75 -7.32 -9.10
C LEU A 69 -1.33 -7.91 -9.09
N TYR A 70 -0.32 -7.10 -9.43
CA TYR A 70 1.09 -7.52 -9.37
C TYR A 70 1.50 -7.94 -7.95
N LEU A 71 1.15 -7.15 -6.93
CA LEU A 71 1.46 -7.46 -5.52
C LEU A 71 0.82 -8.77 -5.04
N ILE A 72 -0.35 -9.12 -5.57
CA ILE A 72 -1.01 -10.40 -5.27
C ILE A 72 -0.32 -11.54 -6.00
N ILE A 73 -0.12 -11.42 -7.31
CA ILE A 73 0.44 -12.49 -8.15
C ILE A 73 1.87 -12.82 -7.73
N MET A 74 2.69 -11.80 -7.40
CA MET A 74 4.09 -12.04 -7.06
C MET A 74 4.27 -12.94 -5.84
N ASN A 75 3.29 -13.01 -4.92
CA ASN A 75 3.37 -13.93 -3.78
C ASN A 75 3.34 -15.42 -4.18
N PHE A 76 2.70 -15.75 -5.30
CA PHE A 76 2.59 -17.13 -5.78
C PHE A 76 3.71 -17.51 -6.75
N VAL A 77 4.55 -16.54 -7.13
CA VAL A 77 5.66 -16.72 -8.07
C VAL A 77 6.96 -16.93 -7.30
N PRO A 78 7.81 -17.90 -7.70
CA PRO A 78 9.10 -18.13 -7.06
C PRO A 78 9.98 -16.88 -7.01
N ASP A 79 10.83 -16.78 -5.99
CA ASP A 79 11.64 -15.58 -5.79
C ASP A 79 12.67 -15.40 -6.91
N PHE A 80 12.64 -14.19 -7.49
CA PHE A 80 13.62 -13.71 -8.45
C PHE A 80 14.23 -12.41 -7.91
N TYR A 81 15.48 -12.12 -8.30
CA TYR A 81 16.22 -10.95 -7.81
C TYR A 81 15.48 -9.62 -7.99
N SER A 82 14.67 -9.48 -9.06
CA SER A 82 13.90 -8.27 -9.36
C SER A 82 12.54 -8.16 -8.66
N LYS A 83 12.01 -9.26 -8.10
CA LYS A 83 10.71 -9.31 -7.43
C LYS A 83 10.54 -8.27 -6.32
N PRO A 84 11.46 -8.12 -5.34
CA PRO A 84 11.28 -7.13 -4.28
C PRO A 84 11.37 -5.69 -4.79
N ILE A 85 12.19 -5.43 -5.80
CA ILE A 85 12.36 -4.09 -6.40
C ILE A 85 11.04 -3.65 -7.04
N ILE A 86 10.44 -4.50 -7.86
CA ILE A 86 9.17 -4.20 -8.53
C ILE A 86 8.04 -4.11 -7.51
N GLY A 87 8.04 -4.95 -6.47
CA GLY A 87 7.07 -4.87 -5.37
C GLY A 87 7.11 -3.51 -4.66
N ILE A 88 8.31 -2.98 -4.35
CA ILE A 88 8.46 -1.65 -3.75
C ILE A 88 7.94 -0.55 -4.68
N VAL A 89 8.27 -0.62 -5.98
CA VAL A 89 7.77 0.35 -6.97
C VAL A 89 6.24 0.30 -7.07
N CYS A 90 5.63 -0.89 -7.06
CA CYS A 90 4.19 -1.07 -7.05
C CYS A 90 3.52 -0.56 -5.77
N ILE A 91 4.22 -0.55 -4.63
CA ILE A 91 3.72 0.07 -3.40
C ILE A 91 3.83 1.59 -3.48
N LEU A 92 4.98 2.12 -3.87
CA LEU A 92 5.25 3.55 -3.82
C LEU A 92 4.47 4.34 -4.88
N THR A 93 4.31 3.81 -6.09
CA THR A 93 3.66 4.53 -7.20
C THR A 93 2.22 4.96 -6.87
N PRO A 94 1.29 4.05 -6.55
CA PRO A 94 -0.06 4.39 -6.14
C PRO A 94 -0.09 5.21 -4.84
N LEU A 95 0.84 5.00 -3.89
CA LEU A 95 0.94 5.82 -2.68
C LEU A 95 1.27 7.29 -2.99
N ILE A 96 2.22 7.53 -3.90
CA ILE A 96 2.61 8.87 -4.35
C ILE A 96 1.43 9.51 -5.09
N ILE A 97 0.81 8.80 -6.04
CA ILE A 97 -0.34 9.32 -6.80
C ILE A 97 -1.48 9.69 -5.85
N ALA A 98 -1.77 8.83 -4.87
CA ALA A 98 -2.79 9.08 -3.89
C ALA A 98 -2.47 10.32 -3.04
N ARG A 99 -1.19 10.51 -2.67
CA ARG A 99 -0.73 11.63 -1.81
C ARG A 99 -0.69 12.96 -2.54
N PHE A 100 -0.35 12.95 -3.82
CA PHE A 100 -0.25 14.14 -4.67
C PHE A 100 -1.55 14.51 -5.36
N THR A 101 -2.56 13.65 -5.33
CA THR A 101 -3.92 14.07 -5.69
C THR A 101 -4.43 14.96 -4.57
N PRO A 102 -4.70 16.26 -4.82
CA PRO A 102 -5.30 17.11 -3.82
C PRO A 102 -6.65 16.52 -3.42
N GLU A 103 -6.83 16.22 -2.14
CA GLU A 103 -8.18 16.14 -1.57
C GLU A 103 -8.78 17.53 -1.77
N GLU A 104 -9.85 17.63 -2.55
CA GLU A 104 -10.68 18.83 -2.58
C GLU A 104 -11.22 19.04 -1.15
N SER A 105 -10.51 19.92 -0.43
CA SER A 105 -10.85 20.64 0.79
C SER A 105 -11.53 19.88 1.92
N GLU A 106 -10.85 19.82 3.06
CA GLU A 106 -11.41 20.21 4.36
C GLU A 106 -10.23 20.41 5.32
N ASP A 107 -9.59 21.58 5.24
CA ASP A 107 -8.89 22.26 6.35
C ASP A 107 -8.42 23.64 5.84
N ALA A 108 -9.39 24.47 5.44
CA ALA A 108 -9.23 25.90 5.19
C ALA A 108 -10.32 26.70 5.93
N SER A 109 -10.66 26.27 7.15
CA SER A 109 -11.65 26.95 8.00
C SER A 109 -11.17 27.20 9.44
N LEU A 110 -9.86 27.13 9.74
CA LEU A 110 -9.31 27.50 11.06
C LEU A 110 -8.23 28.61 11.02
N ILE A 111 -8.24 29.48 10.00
CA ILE A 111 -7.54 30.78 10.08
C ILE A 111 -8.51 31.89 9.63
N GLN A 112 -9.64 31.97 10.32
CA GLN A 112 -10.35 33.21 10.56
C GLN A 112 -10.48 33.29 12.07
N ASP A 113 -9.50 33.89 12.73
CA ASP A 113 -9.60 34.56 14.04
C ASP A 113 -8.17 34.97 14.46
N GLU A 114 -7.71 36.08 13.90
CA GLU A 114 -7.05 37.22 14.58
C GLU A 114 -6.61 38.29 13.57
#